data_AF-A0A4Q9QYQ0-F1
#
_entry.id   AF-A0A4Q9QYQ0-F1
#
_cell.length_a   1.000
_cell.length_b   1.000
_cell.length_c   1.000
_cell.angle_alpha   90.00
_cell.angle_beta   90.00
_cell.angle_gamma   90.00
#
_symmetry.space_group_name_H-M   'P 1'
#
loop_
_entity.id
_entity.type
_entity.pdbx_description
1 polymer ?
#
loop_
_entity_poly.entity_id
_entity_poly.type
_entity_poly.pdbx_seq_one_letter_code
_entity_poly.pdbx_strand_id
1 'polypeptide(L)'
;MSEQAIDPRIAGEAADWVIRLQSGPLDDDEQQALEVWSRQSPAHACAWERARQLLQMSERVPSALGHDALQRLQGLGRRRAMQTLALLIAAPASGWLAWQRLPYWSADLHTARGERRTLRLADGSQLVLNTDSAVDVVFDAGQRLLRLRRGEILVTTASDPRRFVVETAQGRVRALGTRFSVRRLDQRSRVEVFEHAVEITPHQGAALRLEGGQQAAFGPLEVKAAEPLADYADAWESGLFVANELRLDQLLEELSRYRSGILRVHPGVAAMRVSGTFPMGNDERALTLLEKTLPLRVSRISRYWVSVQPLE
;
A
#
# COMPACT_ATOMS: atom_id res chain seq x y z
N MET A 1 -5.48 2.46 19.79
CA MET A 1 -4.63 2.02 20.92
C MET A 1 -3.33 1.52 20.33
N SER A 2 -2.21 2.11 20.72
CA SER A 2 -0.91 2.00 20.07
C SER A 2 -0.44 0.55 19.92
N GLU A 3 -0.06 0.16 18.69
CA GLU A 3 0.79 -0.99 18.41
C GLU A 3 2.17 -0.75 19.03
N GLN A 4 2.32 -1.06 20.32
CA GLN A 4 3.64 -1.21 20.91
C GLN A 4 4.27 -2.47 20.31
N ALA A 5 5.35 -2.27 19.56
CA ALA A 5 6.21 -3.35 19.12
C ALA A 5 6.73 -4.08 20.37
N ILE A 6 6.41 -5.37 20.49
CA ILE A 6 6.90 -6.22 21.58
C ILE A 6 8.40 -6.43 21.35
N ASP A 7 9.22 -6.23 22.38
CA ASP A 7 10.67 -6.50 22.32
C ASP A 7 10.87 -7.97 21.87
N PRO A 8 11.69 -8.23 20.84
CA PRO A 8 11.94 -9.58 20.32
C PRO A 8 12.43 -10.56 21.38
N ARG A 9 13.03 -10.10 22.48
CA ARG A 9 13.43 -10.96 23.61
C ARG A 9 12.21 -11.47 24.39
N ILE A 10 11.26 -10.59 24.70
CA ILE A 10 10.01 -10.92 25.40
C ILE A 10 9.14 -11.86 24.54
N ALA A 11 9.15 -11.65 23.22
CA ALA A 11 8.48 -12.55 22.28
C ALA A 11 9.13 -13.95 22.24
N GLY A 12 10.47 -14.02 22.37
CA GLY A 12 11.20 -15.28 22.49
C GLY A 12 10.85 -16.05 23.76
N GLU A 13 10.80 -15.36 24.91
CA GLU A 13 10.41 -15.95 26.19
C GLU A 13 8.95 -16.45 26.19
N ALA A 14 8.04 -15.72 25.55
CA ALA A 14 6.66 -16.17 25.35
C ALA A 14 6.58 -17.47 24.53
N ALA A 15 7.42 -17.60 23.50
CA ALA A 15 7.48 -18.80 22.67
C ALA A 15 8.01 -20.02 23.46
N ASP A 16 8.99 -19.81 24.36
CA ASP A 16 9.51 -20.87 25.22
C ASP A 16 8.41 -21.43 26.15
N TRP A 17 7.55 -20.58 26.71
CA TRP A 17 6.41 -21.01 27.51
C TRP A 17 5.37 -21.79 26.71
N VAL A 18 5.10 -21.39 25.45
CA VAL A 18 4.21 -22.12 24.54
C VAL A 18 4.75 -23.52 24.23
N ILE A 19 6.06 -23.65 24.00
CA ILE A 19 6.69 -24.94 23.73
C ILE A 19 6.55 -25.87 24.94
N ARG A 20 6.73 -25.37 26.17
CA ARG A 20 6.53 -26.15 27.40
C ARG A 20 5.08 -26.62 27.54
N LEU A 21 4.12 -25.72 27.33
CA LEU A 21 2.68 -26.02 27.42
C LEU A 21 2.23 -27.07 26.37
N GLN A 22 2.83 -27.08 25.18
CA GLN A 22 2.57 -28.11 24.16
C GLN A 22 3.28 -29.44 24.44
N SER A 23 4.30 -29.44 25.29
CA SER A 23 5.06 -30.65 25.66
C SER A 23 4.38 -31.48 26.75
N GLY A 24 3.40 -30.90 27.46
CA GLY A 24 2.62 -31.55 28.52
C GLY A 24 1.98 -30.54 29.47
N PRO A 25 1.13 -30.99 30.40
CA PRO A 25 0.64 -30.11 31.47
C PRO A 25 1.82 -29.61 32.31
N LEU A 26 1.89 -28.29 32.51
CA LEU A 26 2.87 -27.66 33.40
C LEU A 26 2.63 -28.11 34.84
N ASP A 27 3.70 -28.40 35.57
CA ASP A 27 3.62 -28.64 37.01
C ASP A 27 3.31 -27.35 37.79
N ASP A 28 3.00 -27.48 39.08
CA ASP A 28 2.57 -26.34 39.90
C ASP A 28 3.66 -25.25 40.00
N ASP A 29 4.94 -25.65 39.99
CA ASP A 29 6.09 -24.73 40.05
C ASP A 29 6.26 -23.96 38.72
N GLU A 30 6.08 -24.63 37.58
CA GLU A 30 6.14 -24.03 36.25
C GLU A 30 4.94 -23.11 35.97
N GLN A 31 3.75 -23.47 36.45
CA GLN A 31 2.57 -22.60 36.37
C GLN A 31 2.81 -21.30 37.16
N GLN A 32 3.35 -21.41 38.38
CA GLN A 32 3.66 -20.24 39.19
C GLN A 32 4.76 -19.38 38.54
N ALA A 33 5.77 -20.00 37.93
CA ALA A 33 6.82 -19.27 37.20
C ALA A 33 6.28 -18.53 35.97
N LEU A 34 5.35 -19.13 35.22
CA LEU A 34 4.66 -18.50 34.10
C LEU A 34 3.80 -17.31 34.55
N GLU A 35 3.08 -17.46 35.66
CA GLU A 35 2.27 -16.38 36.23
C GLU A 35 3.15 -15.21 36.70
N VAL A 36 4.27 -15.51 37.36
CA VAL A 36 5.23 -14.49 37.79
C VAL A 36 5.80 -13.78 36.57
N TRP A 37 6.22 -14.53 35.54
CA TRP A 37 6.78 -13.98 34.30
C TRP A 37 5.78 -13.08 33.54
N SER A 38 4.54 -13.55 33.35
CA SER A 38 3.51 -12.79 32.62
C SER A 38 3.13 -11.47 33.31
N ARG A 39 3.29 -11.40 34.63
CA ARG A 39 3.03 -10.18 35.43
C ARG A 39 4.24 -9.25 35.57
N GLN A 40 5.41 -9.59 35.03
CA GLN A 40 6.61 -8.74 35.15
C GLN A 40 6.46 -7.38 34.48
N SER A 41 5.74 -7.31 33.35
CA SER A 41 5.40 -6.02 32.72
C SER A 41 4.19 -6.11 31.79
N PRO A 42 3.57 -4.96 31.42
CA PRO A 42 2.50 -4.93 30.43
C PRO A 42 2.88 -5.54 29.07
N ALA A 43 4.17 -5.52 28.71
CA ALA A 43 4.67 -6.12 27.48
C ALA A 43 4.69 -7.66 27.56
N HIS A 44 5.01 -8.24 28.72
CA HIS A 44 4.98 -9.70 28.95
C HIS A 44 3.55 -10.23 28.92
N ALA A 45 2.61 -9.51 29.55
CA ALA A 45 1.19 -9.85 29.50
C ALA A 45 0.65 -9.81 28.06
N CYS A 46 0.99 -8.77 27.28
CA CYS A 46 0.59 -8.64 25.88
C CYS A 46 1.21 -9.75 24.99
N ALA A 47 2.47 -10.11 25.25
CA ALA A 47 3.14 -11.20 24.54
C ALA A 47 2.50 -12.56 24.83
N TRP A 48 2.16 -12.82 26.10
CA TRP A 48 1.48 -14.05 26.52
C TRP A 48 0.09 -14.20 25.90
N GLU A 49 -0.71 -13.12 25.90
CA GLU A 49 -2.06 -13.12 25.33
C GLU A 49 -2.03 -13.43 23.83
N ARG A 50 -1.09 -12.82 23.09
CA ARG A 50 -0.90 -13.08 21.65
C ARG A 50 -0.44 -14.52 21.39
N ALA A 51 0.48 -15.04 22.20
CA ALA A 51 0.96 -16.41 22.08
C ALA A 51 -0.18 -17.43 22.31
N ARG A 52 -1.05 -17.17 23.29
CA ARG A 52 -2.23 -18.00 23.58
C ARG A 52 -3.29 -17.96 22.46
N GLN A 53 -3.52 -16.79 21.87
CA GLN A 53 -4.44 -16.67 20.72
C GLN A 53 -3.96 -17.49 19.52
N LEU A 54 -2.66 -17.50 19.24
CA LEU A 54 -2.09 -18.32 18.16
C LEU A 54 -2.25 -19.82 18.42
N LEU A 55 -2.06 -20.26 19.67
CA LEU A 55 -2.32 -21.63 20.12
C LEU A 55 -3.77 -22.05 19.86
N GLN A 56 -4.75 -21.23 20.26
CA GLN A 56 -6.18 -21.51 20.05
C GLN A 56 -6.57 -21.54 18.56
N MET A 57 -5.90 -20.76 17.72
CA MET A 57 -6.10 -20.82 16.27
C MET A 57 -5.54 -22.12 15.66
N SER A 58 -4.46 -22.67 16.25
CA SER A 58 -3.84 -23.92 15.80
C SER A 58 -4.69 -25.17 16.12
N GLU A 59 -5.47 -25.15 17.20
CA GLU A 59 -6.41 -26.24 17.55
C GLU A 59 -7.59 -26.38 16.57
N ARG A 60 -7.78 -25.41 15.66
CA ARG A 60 -8.82 -25.43 14.62
C ARG A 60 -8.34 -26.00 13.27
N VAL A 61 -7.10 -26.50 13.20
CA VAL A 61 -6.52 -27.11 11.99
C VAL A 61 -6.61 -28.65 12.10
N PRO A 62 -7.11 -29.37 11.06
CA PRO A 62 -7.31 -30.82 11.13
C PRO A 62 -6.03 -31.60 11.49
N SER A 63 -6.14 -32.48 12.49
CA SER A 63 -5.04 -33.23 13.14
C SER A 63 -4.29 -34.24 12.25
N ALA A 64 -4.73 -34.44 11.00
CA ALA A 64 -4.13 -35.38 10.06
C ALA A 64 -2.78 -34.92 9.47
N LEU A 65 -2.44 -33.62 9.57
CA LEU A 65 -1.15 -33.08 9.08
C LEU A 65 -0.15 -32.77 10.21
N GLY A 66 -0.57 -32.84 11.47
CA GLY A 66 0.24 -32.43 12.62
C GLY A 66 1.10 -33.56 13.23
N HIS A 67 0.54 -34.77 13.35
CA HIS A 67 1.21 -35.86 14.07
C HIS A 67 2.47 -36.38 13.36
N ASP A 68 2.44 -36.46 12.03
CA ASP A 68 3.55 -36.99 11.21
C ASP A 68 4.74 -36.01 11.14
N ALA A 69 4.46 -34.71 11.25
CA ALA A 69 5.47 -33.67 11.36
C ALA A 69 6.09 -33.61 12.77
N LEU A 70 5.28 -33.81 13.82
CA LEU A 70 5.73 -33.76 15.22
C LEU A 70 6.66 -34.92 15.58
N GLN A 71 6.39 -36.14 15.09
CA GLN A 71 7.26 -37.30 15.32
C GLN A 71 8.64 -37.15 14.64
N ARG A 72 8.70 -36.46 13.49
CA ARG A 72 9.98 -36.19 12.80
C ARG A 72 10.82 -35.12 13.50
N LEU A 73 10.22 -34.29 14.35
CA LEU A 73 10.91 -33.25 15.12
C LEU A 73 11.51 -33.76 16.44
N GLN A 74 10.98 -34.84 17.01
CA GLN A 74 11.47 -35.41 18.28
C GLN A 74 12.88 -36.02 18.17
N GLY A 75 13.36 -36.34 16.96
CA GLY A 75 14.73 -36.83 16.71
C GLY A 75 15.76 -35.75 16.36
N LEU A 76 15.35 -34.48 16.25
CA LEU A 76 16.21 -33.39 15.78
C LEU A 76 16.62 -32.51 16.96
N GLY A 77 17.92 -32.45 17.25
CA GLY A 77 18.47 -31.67 18.36
C GLY A 77 17.95 -30.22 18.41
N ARG A 78 17.81 -29.68 19.63
CA ARG A 78 17.18 -28.40 20.00
C ARG A 78 17.37 -27.23 19.01
N ARG A 79 18.54 -27.14 18.37
CA ARG A 79 18.87 -26.11 17.36
C ARG A 79 18.15 -26.28 16.03
N ARG A 80 17.95 -27.52 15.56
CA ARG A 80 17.18 -27.83 14.34
C ARG A 80 15.68 -27.70 14.57
N ALA A 81 15.20 -28.10 15.76
CA ALA A 81 13.81 -27.88 16.18
C ALA A 81 13.46 -26.37 16.22
N MET A 82 14.36 -25.52 16.75
CA MET A 82 14.19 -24.06 16.69
C MET A 82 14.23 -23.51 15.26
N GLN A 83 15.07 -24.05 14.38
CA GLN A 83 15.12 -23.64 12.97
C GLN A 83 13.84 -24.01 12.22
N THR A 84 13.31 -25.21 12.43
CA THR A 84 12.03 -25.65 11.85
C THR A 84 10.86 -24.88 12.42
N LEU A 85 10.87 -24.54 13.70
CA LEU A 85 9.82 -23.73 14.34
C LEU A 85 9.87 -22.28 13.87
N ALA A 86 11.05 -21.68 13.73
CA ALA A 86 11.22 -20.37 13.11
C ALA A 86 10.75 -20.35 11.66
N LEU A 87 10.98 -21.43 10.89
CA LEU A 87 10.47 -21.59 9.53
C LEU A 87 8.93 -21.72 9.51
N LEU A 88 8.36 -22.46 10.46
CA LEU A 88 6.91 -22.66 10.62
C LEU A 88 6.18 -21.42 11.15
N ILE A 89 6.86 -20.51 11.85
CA ILE A 89 6.32 -19.22 12.29
C ILE A 89 6.48 -18.16 11.18
N ALA A 90 7.57 -18.21 10.41
CA ALA A 90 7.79 -17.31 9.27
C ALA A 90 6.87 -17.61 8.07
N ALA A 91 6.51 -18.88 7.85
CA ALA A 91 5.61 -19.31 6.77
C ALA A 91 4.19 -18.68 6.84
N PRO A 92 3.49 -18.62 7.99
CA PRO A 92 2.19 -17.94 8.08
C PRO A 92 2.32 -16.41 8.10
N ALA A 93 3.43 -15.85 8.59
CA ALA A 93 3.67 -14.39 8.50
C ALA A 93 3.84 -13.93 7.03
N SER A 94 4.56 -14.72 6.23
CA SER A 94 4.65 -14.52 4.77
C SER A 94 3.32 -14.85 4.08
N GLY A 95 2.59 -15.85 4.55
CA GLY A 95 1.24 -16.20 4.08
C GLY A 95 0.21 -15.10 4.30
N TRP A 96 0.21 -14.43 5.47
CA TRP A 96 -0.69 -13.32 5.79
C TRP A 96 -0.35 -12.05 5.00
N LEU A 97 0.94 -11.76 4.82
CA LEU A 97 1.41 -10.67 3.95
C LEU A 97 1.09 -10.94 2.47
N ALA A 98 1.17 -12.20 2.04
CA ALA A 98 0.75 -12.64 0.72
C ALA A 98 -0.78 -12.57 0.57
N TRP A 99 -1.54 -12.89 1.64
CA TRP A 99 -3.01 -12.85 1.65
C TRP A 99 -3.54 -11.42 1.49
N GLN A 100 -2.89 -10.43 2.11
CA GLN A 100 -3.20 -9.01 1.88
C GLN A 100 -2.83 -8.52 0.46
N ARG A 101 -1.94 -9.22 -0.24
CA ARG A 101 -1.54 -8.92 -1.63
C ARG A 101 -2.23 -9.74 -2.71
N LEU A 102 -2.99 -10.78 -2.35
CA LEU A 102 -3.77 -11.59 -3.30
C LEU A 102 -4.70 -10.76 -4.22
N PRO A 103 -5.36 -9.68 -3.77
CA PRO A 103 -6.20 -8.88 -4.66
C PRO A 103 -5.45 -8.11 -5.74
N TYR A 104 -4.13 -7.95 -5.60
CA TYR A 104 -3.26 -7.22 -6.53
C TYR A 104 -2.72 -8.13 -7.64
N TRP A 105 -2.36 -9.39 -7.32
CA TRP A 105 -1.92 -10.36 -8.34
C TRP A 105 -3.09 -11.01 -9.11
N SER A 106 -4.30 -10.97 -8.58
CA SER A 106 -5.49 -11.43 -9.30
C SER A 106 -6.07 -10.39 -10.27
N ALA A 107 -5.51 -9.18 -10.32
CA ALA A 107 -6.00 -8.14 -11.22
C ALA A 107 -5.55 -8.43 -12.65
N ASP A 108 -6.44 -8.20 -13.63
CA ASP A 108 -6.15 -8.45 -15.04
C ASP A 108 -4.93 -7.66 -15.51
N LEU A 109 -4.78 -6.44 -15.00
CA LEU A 109 -3.70 -5.53 -15.33
C LEU A 109 -3.05 -4.99 -14.05
N HIS A 110 -1.72 -5.01 -13.99
CA HIS A 110 -0.96 -4.41 -12.89
C HIS A 110 0.37 -3.83 -13.38
N THR A 111 0.91 -2.91 -12.57
CA THR A 111 2.24 -2.30 -12.74
C THR A 111 2.98 -2.34 -11.42
N ALA A 112 4.26 -2.70 -11.46
CA ALA A 112 5.14 -2.63 -10.31
C ALA A 112 5.42 -1.17 -9.90
N ARG A 113 6.06 -0.99 -8.74
CA ARG A 113 6.50 0.34 -8.32
C ARG A 113 7.58 0.87 -9.27
N GLY A 114 7.41 2.09 -9.75
CA GLY A 114 8.29 2.73 -10.73
C GLY A 114 7.99 2.33 -12.19
N GLU A 115 7.11 1.35 -12.40
CA GLU A 115 6.66 0.93 -13.73
C GLU A 115 5.46 1.76 -14.17
N ARG A 116 5.40 2.05 -15.47
CA ARG A 116 4.22 2.63 -16.13
C ARG A 116 3.96 1.85 -17.40
N ARG A 117 2.68 1.62 -17.72
CA ARG A 117 2.29 0.78 -18.84
C ARG A 117 1.12 1.39 -19.61
N THR A 118 1.29 1.51 -20.91
CA THR A 118 0.26 2.01 -21.82
C THR A 118 -0.31 0.85 -22.63
N LEU A 119 -1.63 0.77 -22.69
CA LEU A 119 -2.38 -0.34 -23.28
C LEU A 119 -3.54 0.21 -24.11
N ARG A 120 -3.93 -0.54 -25.14
CA ARG A 120 -5.19 -0.32 -25.84
C ARG A 120 -6.18 -1.40 -25.43
N LEU A 121 -7.36 -0.99 -24.96
CA LEU A 121 -8.43 -1.87 -24.53
C LEU A 121 -9.23 -2.40 -25.74
N ALA A 122 -10.04 -3.43 -25.52
CA ALA A 122 -10.79 -4.11 -26.57
C ALA A 122 -11.85 -3.22 -27.26
N ASP A 123 -12.34 -2.18 -26.57
CA ASP A 123 -13.25 -1.16 -27.12
C ASP A 123 -12.51 -0.07 -27.92
N GLY A 124 -11.19 -0.16 -28.02
CA GLY A 124 -10.33 0.82 -28.68
C GLY A 124 -9.85 1.95 -27.78
N SER A 125 -10.34 2.07 -26.53
CA SER A 125 -9.90 3.08 -25.55
C SER A 125 -8.43 2.88 -25.19
N GLN A 126 -7.75 3.96 -24.81
CA GLN A 126 -6.38 3.90 -24.30
C GLN A 126 -6.39 3.96 -22.77
N LEU A 127 -5.60 3.09 -22.15
CA LEU A 127 -5.43 3.02 -20.70
C LEU A 127 -3.94 3.13 -20.38
N VAL A 128 -3.58 4.10 -19.55
CA VAL A 128 -2.23 4.22 -18.97
C VAL A 128 -2.32 3.88 -17.49
N LEU A 129 -1.57 2.87 -17.06
CA LEU A 129 -1.39 2.52 -15.66
C LEU A 129 -0.14 3.22 -15.13
N ASN A 130 -0.29 3.93 -14.03
CA ASN A 130 0.83 4.55 -13.32
C ASN A 130 1.52 3.55 -12.37
N THR A 131 2.56 3.98 -11.64
CA THR A 131 3.26 3.19 -10.61
C THR A 131 2.31 2.50 -9.63
N ASP A 132 2.60 1.23 -9.30
CA ASP A 132 1.89 0.47 -8.25
C ASP A 132 0.36 0.45 -8.44
N SER A 133 -0.09 0.19 -9.66
CA SER A 133 -1.51 0.19 -10.04
C SER A 133 -2.02 -1.21 -10.30
N ALA A 134 -3.32 -1.43 -10.03
CA ALA A 134 -4.02 -2.69 -10.29
C ALA A 134 -5.46 -2.43 -10.74
N VAL A 135 -5.84 -3.03 -11.86
CA VAL A 135 -7.12 -2.79 -12.54
C VAL A 135 -7.69 -4.10 -13.06
N ASP A 136 -8.98 -4.34 -12.82
CA ASP A 136 -9.74 -5.37 -13.53
C ASP A 136 -10.49 -4.76 -14.70
N VAL A 137 -10.56 -5.47 -15.82
CA VAL A 137 -11.27 -5.04 -17.03
C VAL A 137 -12.50 -5.91 -17.21
N VAL A 138 -13.68 -5.34 -16.95
CA VAL A 138 -14.98 -6.03 -17.04
C VAL A 138 -15.76 -5.43 -18.19
N PHE A 139 -15.45 -5.88 -19.41
CA PHE A 139 -16.12 -5.43 -20.63
C PHE A 139 -17.05 -6.53 -21.14
N ASP A 140 -18.32 -6.20 -21.33
CA ASP A 140 -19.32 -7.10 -21.91
C ASP A 140 -20.26 -6.34 -22.86
N ALA A 141 -21.28 -7.01 -23.40
CA ALA A 141 -22.21 -6.41 -24.35
C ALA A 141 -22.95 -5.16 -23.82
N GLY A 142 -23.10 -5.00 -22.51
CA GLY A 142 -23.84 -3.92 -21.86
C GLY A 142 -22.97 -2.89 -21.13
N GLN A 143 -21.75 -3.24 -20.70
CA GLN A 143 -20.90 -2.35 -19.90
C GLN A 143 -19.43 -2.32 -20.34
N ARG A 144 -18.81 -1.15 -20.16
CA ARG A 144 -17.36 -0.93 -20.21
C ARG A 144 -16.90 -0.50 -18.82
N LEU A 145 -16.61 -1.46 -17.96
CA LEU A 145 -16.25 -1.23 -16.56
C LEU A 145 -14.77 -1.51 -16.31
N LEU A 146 -14.05 -0.54 -15.76
CA LEU A 146 -12.74 -0.74 -15.14
C LEU A 146 -12.89 -0.69 -13.62
N ARG A 147 -12.37 -1.69 -12.90
CA ARG A 147 -12.29 -1.65 -11.43
C ARG A 147 -10.90 -1.28 -10.98
N LEU A 148 -10.71 -0.05 -10.53
CA LEU A 148 -9.43 0.43 -10.00
C LEU A 148 -9.25 -0.03 -8.57
N ARG A 149 -8.48 -1.11 -8.40
CA ARG A 149 -8.16 -1.67 -7.09
C ARG A 149 -7.06 -0.89 -6.39
N ARG A 150 -6.09 -0.33 -7.10
CA ARG A 150 -4.96 0.39 -6.51
C ARG A 150 -4.33 1.32 -7.53
N GLY A 151 -3.70 2.38 -7.04
CA GLY A 151 -2.84 3.24 -7.83
C GLY A 151 -3.63 4.28 -8.62
N GLU A 152 -3.19 4.53 -9.84
CA GLU A 152 -3.66 5.63 -10.67
C GLU A 152 -3.66 5.23 -12.14
N ILE A 153 -4.73 5.63 -12.83
CA ILE A 153 -4.89 5.40 -14.25
C ILE A 153 -5.25 6.68 -14.99
N LEU A 154 -4.84 6.77 -16.25
CA LEU A 154 -5.34 7.73 -17.23
C LEU A 154 -6.13 6.95 -18.28
N VAL A 155 -7.33 7.43 -18.58
CA VAL A 155 -8.21 6.84 -19.57
C VAL A 155 -8.48 7.87 -20.66
N THR A 156 -8.29 7.46 -21.91
CA THR A 156 -8.79 8.17 -23.09
C THR A 156 -9.82 7.28 -23.76
N THR A 157 -11.10 7.63 -23.64
CA THR A 157 -12.19 6.76 -24.11
C THR A 157 -12.34 6.81 -25.63
N ALA A 158 -12.51 5.64 -26.25
CA ALA A 158 -12.94 5.54 -27.65
C ALA A 158 -14.45 5.79 -27.79
N SER A 159 -14.85 6.16 -29.02
CA SER A 159 -16.25 6.30 -29.41
C SER A 159 -16.95 4.94 -29.39
N ASP A 160 -17.92 4.79 -28.50
CA ASP A 160 -18.71 3.58 -28.33
C ASP A 160 -19.99 3.95 -27.54
N PRO A 161 -21.17 3.40 -27.93
CA PRO A 161 -22.46 3.77 -27.34
C PRO A 161 -22.63 3.31 -25.88
N ARG A 162 -21.88 2.30 -25.42
CA ARG A 162 -21.93 1.80 -24.05
C ARG A 162 -21.29 2.80 -23.10
N ARG A 163 -21.78 2.88 -21.86
CA ARG A 163 -21.19 3.77 -20.85
C ARG A 163 -19.83 3.22 -20.40
N PHE A 164 -18.83 4.09 -20.36
CA PHE A 164 -17.51 3.78 -19.78
C PHE A 164 -17.48 4.24 -18.32
N VAL A 165 -17.17 3.32 -17.41
CA VAL A 165 -17.20 3.57 -15.96
C VAL A 165 -15.92 3.06 -15.34
N VAL A 166 -15.32 3.86 -14.47
CA VAL A 166 -14.26 3.45 -13.54
C VAL A 166 -14.86 3.33 -12.15
N GLU A 167 -14.80 2.15 -11.56
CA GLU A 167 -15.24 1.88 -10.19
C GLU A 167 -14.04 1.85 -9.25
N THR A 168 -14.19 2.52 -8.11
CA THR A 168 -13.22 2.54 -6.99
C THR A 168 -13.93 2.07 -5.72
N ALA A 169 -13.20 1.93 -4.63
CA ALA A 169 -13.79 1.61 -3.33
C ALA A 169 -14.73 2.71 -2.77
N GLN A 170 -14.67 3.93 -3.31
CA GLN A 170 -15.46 5.06 -2.84
C GLN A 170 -16.67 5.37 -3.73
N GLY A 171 -16.73 4.82 -4.94
CA GLY A 171 -17.81 5.11 -5.88
C GLY A 171 -17.38 4.94 -7.32
N ARG A 172 -18.17 5.51 -8.24
CA ARG A 172 -18.03 5.35 -9.68
C ARG A 172 -17.75 6.67 -10.37
N VAL A 173 -16.92 6.63 -11.40
CA VAL A 173 -16.61 7.74 -12.30
C VAL A 173 -17.04 7.35 -13.70
N ARG A 174 -18.07 8.02 -14.22
CA ARG A 174 -18.63 7.74 -15.54
C ARG A 174 -18.07 8.75 -16.54
N ALA A 175 -17.45 8.25 -17.60
CA ALA A 175 -16.95 9.08 -18.69
C ALA A 175 -18.11 9.56 -19.57
N LEU A 176 -18.03 10.80 -20.06
CA LEU A 176 -18.96 11.38 -21.02
C LEU A 176 -18.30 11.58 -22.41
N GLY A 177 -17.34 10.70 -22.75
CA GLY A 177 -16.52 10.78 -23.98
C GLY A 177 -15.30 11.68 -23.79
N THR A 178 -14.35 11.26 -22.95
CA THR A 178 -13.36 12.16 -22.32
C THR A 178 -11.99 11.49 -22.12
N ARG A 179 -10.99 12.34 -21.86
CA ARG A 179 -9.69 12.02 -21.28
C ARG A 179 -9.66 12.46 -19.80
N PHE A 180 -9.46 11.52 -18.88
CA PHE A 180 -9.48 11.77 -17.43
C PHE A 180 -8.58 10.79 -16.67
N SER A 181 -8.08 11.19 -15.50
CA SER A 181 -7.37 10.31 -14.57
C SER A 181 -8.23 9.98 -13.36
N VAL A 182 -8.01 8.78 -12.80
CA VAL A 182 -8.57 8.39 -11.51
C VAL A 182 -7.45 7.81 -10.67
N ARG A 183 -7.23 8.41 -9.49
CA ARG A 183 -6.27 7.93 -8.49
C ARG A 183 -7.01 7.48 -7.25
N ARG A 184 -6.81 6.23 -6.87
CA ARG A 184 -7.30 5.70 -5.59
C ARG A 184 -6.29 6.00 -4.49
N LEU A 185 -6.73 6.71 -3.46
CA LEU A 185 -6.04 6.89 -2.19
C LEU A 185 -6.73 6.01 -1.12
N ASP A 186 -6.18 5.95 0.09
CA ASP A 186 -6.69 5.04 1.12
C ASP A 186 -8.18 5.24 1.43
N GLN A 187 -8.57 6.48 1.77
CA GLN A 187 -9.94 6.81 2.20
C GLN A 187 -10.73 7.64 1.18
N ARG A 188 -10.12 7.97 0.04
CA ARG A 188 -10.71 8.83 -0.99
C ARG A 188 -10.19 8.45 -2.37
N SER A 189 -10.88 8.87 -3.40
CA SER A 189 -10.36 8.84 -4.77
C SER A 189 -10.29 10.27 -5.30
N ARG A 190 -9.33 10.54 -6.18
CA ARG A 190 -9.17 11.83 -6.88
C ARG A 190 -9.40 11.61 -8.36
N VAL A 191 -10.12 12.53 -8.97
CA VAL A 191 -10.43 12.53 -10.39
C VAL A 191 -9.94 13.84 -10.98
N GLU A 192 -9.28 13.76 -12.12
CA GLU A 192 -8.82 14.91 -12.89
C GLU A 192 -9.32 14.77 -14.31
N VAL A 193 -9.94 15.81 -14.86
CA VAL A 193 -10.55 15.78 -16.19
C VAL A 193 -9.77 16.70 -17.10
N PHE A 194 -9.21 16.15 -18.17
CA PHE A 194 -8.41 16.92 -19.13
C PHE A 194 -9.28 17.44 -20.28
N GLU A 195 -10.27 16.65 -20.71
CA GLU A 195 -11.15 17.00 -21.82
C GLU A 195 -12.61 16.69 -21.51
N HIS A 196 -13.57 17.44 -22.06
CA HIS A 196 -15.01 17.18 -21.90
C HIS A 196 -15.46 17.11 -20.42
N ALA A 197 -15.97 15.97 -19.94
CA ALA A 197 -16.53 15.85 -18.60
C ALA A 197 -16.64 14.40 -18.11
N VAL A 198 -16.71 14.25 -16.79
CA VAL A 198 -17.07 13.01 -16.10
C VAL A 198 -18.19 13.27 -15.08
N GLU A 199 -18.89 12.21 -14.71
CA GLU A 199 -19.82 12.22 -13.58
C GLU A 199 -19.28 11.33 -12.47
N ILE A 200 -19.03 11.91 -11.30
CA ILE A 200 -18.58 11.23 -10.09
C ILE A 200 -19.81 10.90 -9.25
N THR A 201 -20.01 9.63 -8.93
CA THR A 201 -21.10 9.15 -8.07
C THR A 201 -20.52 8.39 -6.88
N PRO A 202 -20.44 9.01 -5.68
CA PRO A 202 -20.12 8.31 -4.44
C PRO A 202 -21.13 7.18 -4.17
N HIS A 203 -20.73 6.16 -3.41
CA HIS A 203 -21.63 5.04 -3.10
C HIS A 203 -22.90 5.45 -2.34
N GLN A 204 -22.82 6.46 -1.47
CA GLN A 204 -23.89 6.92 -0.59
C GLN A 204 -24.18 8.41 -0.74
N GLY A 205 -23.64 9.04 -1.78
CA GLY A 205 -23.69 10.48 -1.99
C GLY A 205 -24.36 10.89 -3.28
N ALA A 206 -24.59 12.20 -3.42
CA ALA A 206 -25.08 12.77 -4.66
C ALA A 206 -24.00 12.76 -5.76
N ALA A 207 -24.43 12.57 -7.00
CA ALA A 207 -23.54 12.66 -8.14
C ALA A 207 -23.11 14.11 -8.40
N LEU A 208 -21.86 14.30 -8.80
CA LEU A 208 -21.30 15.58 -9.22
C LEU A 208 -20.73 15.42 -10.63
N ARG A 209 -21.10 16.33 -11.53
CA ARG A 209 -20.46 16.46 -12.84
C ARG A 209 -19.22 17.34 -12.71
N LEU A 210 -18.10 16.85 -13.23
CA LEU A 210 -16.81 17.52 -13.25
C LEU A 210 -16.41 17.79 -14.71
N GLU A 211 -16.17 19.05 -15.05
CA GLU A 211 -15.84 19.47 -16.41
C GLU A 211 -14.32 19.41 -16.68
N GLY A 212 -13.92 19.49 -17.95
CA GLY A 212 -12.53 19.55 -18.37
C GLY A 212 -11.79 20.75 -17.79
N GLY A 213 -10.54 20.54 -17.39
CA GLY A 213 -9.75 21.52 -16.66
C GLY A 213 -10.08 21.58 -15.16
N GLN A 214 -10.87 20.63 -14.64
CA GLN A 214 -11.20 20.54 -13.22
C GLN A 214 -10.73 19.22 -12.60
N GLN A 215 -10.64 19.24 -11.28
CA GLN A 215 -10.35 18.09 -10.44
C GLN A 215 -11.27 18.08 -9.22
N ALA A 216 -11.51 16.89 -8.67
CA ALA A 216 -12.20 16.75 -7.39
C ALA A 216 -11.73 15.48 -6.66
N ALA A 217 -11.77 15.52 -5.33
CA ALA A 217 -11.63 14.34 -4.50
C ALA A 217 -12.99 13.90 -3.97
N PHE A 218 -13.24 12.60 -3.88
CA PHE A 218 -14.47 12.06 -3.35
C PHE A 218 -14.23 10.90 -2.39
N GLY A 219 -15.06 10.83 -1.36
CA GLY A 219 -15.18 9.70 -0.45
C GLY A 219 -16.44 8.88 -0.76
N PRO A 220 -16.81 7.91 0.09
CA PRO A 220 -18.03 7.12 -0.10
C PRO A 220 -19.32 7.93 0.07
N LEU A 221 -19.28 9.04 0.81
CA LEU A 221 -20.45 9.84 1.19
C LEU A 221 -20.63 11.09 0.33
N GLU A 222 -19.56 11.68 -0.18
CA GLU A 222 -19.61 12.98 -0.86
C GLU A 222 -18.45 13.19 -1.83
N VAL A 223 -18.66 14.13 -2.75
CA VAL A 223 -17.63 14.71 -3.62
C VAL A 223 -17.27 16.09 -3.07
N LYS A 224 -15.99 16.36 -2.89
CA LYS A 224 -15.51 17.71 -2.54
C LYS A 224 -15.79 18.69 -3.69
N ALA A 225 -15.78 19.99 -3.37
CA ALA A 225 -15.90 21.03 -4.38
C ALA A 225 -14.88 20.84 -5.52
N ALA A 226 -15.32 21.09 -6.75
CA ALA A 226 -14.45 21.07 -7.92
C ALA A 226 -13.43 22.20 -7.83
N GLU A 227 -12.17 21.87 -8.07
CA GLU A 227 -11.05 22.80 -8.10
C GLU A 227 -10.46 22.85 -9.52
N PRO A 228 -9.82 23.96 -9.94
CA PRO A 228 -9.06 23.99 -11.17
C PRO A 228 -7.96 22.91 -11.16
N LEU A 229 -7.74 22.30 -12.31
CA LEU A 229 -6.66 21.35 -12.48
C LEU A 229 -5.31 22.07 -12.37
N ALA A 230 -4.32 21.40 -11.76
CA ALA A 230 -2.96 21.91 -11.75
C ALA A 230 -2.37 21.89 -13.17
N ASP A 231 -1.53 22.88 -13.48
CA ASP A 231 -0.79 22.88 -14.74
C ASP A 231 0.02 21.58 -14.89
N TYR A 232 -0.01 21.00 -16.10
CA TYR A 232 0.74 19.78 -16.44
C TYR A 232 0.40 18.56 -15.56
N ALA A 233 -0.83 18.46 -15.05
CA ALA A 233 -1.27 17.33 -14.22
C ALA A 233 -1.16 15.95 -14.92
N ASP A 234 -1.16 15.90 -16.26
CA ASP A 234 -0.94 14.66 -17.04
C ASP A 234 0.53 14.37 -17.37
N ALA A 235 1.49 15.21 -16.94
CA ALA A 235 2.92 15.02 -17.25
C ALA A 235 3.48 13.66 -16.79
N TRP A 236 2.84 13.02 -15.81
CA TRP A 236 3.23 11.69 -15.34
C TRP A 236 3.05 10.61 -16.42
N GLU A 237 2.17 10.82 -17.41
CA GLU A 237 2.05 9.96 -18.60
C GLU A 237 3.39 9.89 -19.35
N SER A 238 4.11 11.01 -19.42
CA SER A 238 5.45 11.11 -20.01
C SER A 238 6.58 10.81 -19.03
N GLY A 239 6.27 10.52 -17.76
CA GLY A 239 7.26 10.18 -16.74
C GLY A 239 7.90 11.39 -16.12
N LEU A 240 7.18 12.51 -16.10
CA LEU A 240 7.64 13.77 -15.57
C LEU A 240 6.68 14.23 -14.49
N PHE A 241 7.21 14.91 -13.48
CA PHE A 241 6.45 15.67 -12.52
C PHE A 241 6.82 17.14 -12.66
N VAL A 242 5.86 17.99 -12.96
CA VAL A 242 6.09 19.44 -13.01
C VAL A 242 5.68 20.02 -11.67
N ALA A 243 6.65 20.52 -10.92
CA ALA A 243 6.40 21.30 -9.72
C ALA A 243 6.35 22.78 -10.12
N ASN A 244 5.27 23.47 -9.76
CA ASN A 244 5.15 24.91 -9.90
C ASN A 244 4.85 25.51 -8.52
N GLU A 245 5.87 26.13 -7.90
CA GLU A 245 5.81 26.65 -6.53
C GLU A 245 5.26 25.64 -5.50
N LEU A 246 5.57 24.36 -5.70
CA LEU A 246 5.08 23.27 -4.85
C LEU A 246 5.91 23.20 -3.57
N ARG A 247 5.31 22.84 -2.44
CA ARG A 247 6.09 22.58 -1.22
C ARG A 247 6.94 21.32 -1.38
N LEU A 248 8.14 21.34 -0.81
CA LEU A 248 9.10 20.23 -0.91
C LEU A 248 8.51 18.94 -0.32
N ASP A 249 7.75 19.01 0.78
CA ASP A 249 7.08 17.85 1.35
C ASP A 249 6.11 17.17 0.38
N GLN A 250 5.29 17.94 -0.32
CA GLN A 250 4.36 17.45 -1.34
C GLN A 250 5.09 16.85 -2.55
N LEU A 251 6.18 17.49 -3.00
CA LEU A 251 7.03 16.95 -4.07
C LEU A 251 7.63 15.59 -3.65
N LEU A 252 8.20 15.50 -2.44
CA LEU A 252 8.81 14.27 -1.95
C LEU A 252 7.76 13.18 -1.70
N GLU A 253 6.53 13.53 -1.30
CA GLU A 253 5.41 12.60 -1.23
C GLU A 253 5.11 11.99 -2.61
N GLU A 254 5.03 12.81 -3.67
CA GLU A 254 4.81 12.30 -5.03
C GLU A 254 5.99 11.46 -5.53
N LEU A 255 7.24 11.88 -5.31
CA LEU A 255 8.43 11.09 -5.67
C LEU A 255 8.50 9.76 -4.90
N SER A 256 8.03 9.73 -3.65
CA SER A 256 8.03 8.52 -2.82
C SER A 256 7.21 7.38 -3.45
N ARG A 257 6.19 7.72 -4.26
CA ARG A 257 5.34 6.74 -4.96
C ARG A 257 6.08 5.89 -5.98
N TYR A 258 7.16 6.41 -6.56
CA TYR A 258 7.90 5.76 -7.64
C TYR A 258 9.11 4.96 -7.13
N ARG A 259 9.44 5.05 -5.83
CA ARG A 259 10.64 4.43 -5.28
C ARG A 259 10.37 3.38 -4.21
N SER A 260 11.24 2.40 -4.14
CA SER A 260 11.25 1.45 -3.03
C SER A 260 11.91 2.06 -1.80
N GLY A 261 11.27 1.91 -0.64
CA GLY A 261 11.78 2.45 0.63
C GLY A 261 11.16 3.78 1.04
N ILE A 262 11.69 4.35 2.12
CA ILE A 262 11.18 5.53 2.81
C ILE A 262 11.98 6.75 2.36
N LEU A 263 11.26 7.83 2.02
CA LEU A 263 11.81 9.16 1.77
C LEU A 263 11.25 10.08 2.84
N ARG A 264 12.11 10.57 3.73
CA ARG A 264 11.71 11.50 4.81
C ARG A 264 12.15 12.91 4.47
N VAL A 265 11.33 13.87 4.85
CA VAL A 265 11.64 15.29 4.77
C VAL A 265 11.79 15.84 6.19
N HIS A 266 12.86 16.60 6.42
CA HIS A 266 13.04 17.28 7.70
C HIS A 266 12.09 18.49 7.79
N PRO A 267 11.43 18.75 8.94
CA PRO A 267 10.46 19.84 9.08
C PRO A 267 11.00 21.22 8.71
N GLY A 268 12.29 21.48 8.97
CA GLY A 268 12.95 22.75 8.64
C GLY A 268 13.05 23.07 7.15
N VAL A 269 12.89 22.07 6.26
CA VAL A 269 12.93 22.24 4.80
C VAL A 269 11.61 21.87 4.12
N ALA A 270 10.66 21.29 4.86
CA ALA A 270 9.40 20.76 4.31
C ALA A 270 8.56 21.82 3.56
N ALA A 271 8.56 23.06 4.06
CA ALA A 271 7.78 24.16 3.49
C ALA A 271 8.49 24.91 2.34
N MET A 272 9.72 24.55 1.99
CA MET A 272 10.43 25.21 0.89
C MET A 272 9.68 25.02 -0.43
N ARG A 273 9.66 26.07 -1.25
CA ARG A 273 8.99 26.06 -2.55
C ARG A 273 9.95 25.57 -3.61
N VAL A 274 9.48 24.65 -4.43
CA VAL A 274 10.25 24.02 -5.49
C VAL A 274 9.50 24.19 -6.80
N SER A 275 10.22 24.70 -7.80
CA SER A 275 9.76 24.79 -9.18
C SER A 275 10.73 24.06 -10.09
N GLY A 276 10.21 23.29 -11.03
CA GLY A 276 11.03 22.52 -11.97
C GLY A 276 10.34 21.25 -12.43
N THR A 277 10.97 20.60 -13.40
CA THR A 277 10.51 19.31 -13.94
C THR A 277 11.38 18.19 -13.42
N PHE A 278 10.77 17.17 -12.82
CA PHE A 278 11.45 16.05 -12.19
C PHE A 278 11.11 14.74 -12.91
N PRO A 279 12.10 13.91 -13.29
CA PRO A 279 11.82 12.61 -13.88
C PRO A 279 11.25 11.65 -12.84
N MET A 280 10.07 11.09 -13.13
CA MET A 280 9.43 10.03 -12.35
C MET A 280 9.97 8.66 -12.79
N GLY A 281 10.42 7.84 -11.84
CA GLY A 281 11.04 6.53 -12.11
C GLY A 281 12.57 6.53 -12.12
N ASN A 282 13.21 7.69 -11.96
CA ASN A 282 14.63 7.81 -11.62
C ASN A 282 14.80 8.74 -10.42
N ASP A 283 14.53 8.19 -9.23
CA ASP A 283 14.49 8.93 -7.97
C ASP A 283 15.86 9.54 -7.62
N GLU A 284 16.96 8.84 -7.87
CA GLU A 284 18.30 9.39 -7.63
C GLU A 284 18.61 10.62 -8.48
N ARG A 285 18.17 10.66 -9.76
CA ARG A 285 18.31 11.87 -10.59
C ARG A 285 17.47 13.02 -10.04
N ALA A 286 16.23 12.76 -9.63
CA ALA A 286 15.37 13.79 -9.05
C ALA A 286 15.96 14.35 -7.73
N LEU A 287 16.45 13.49 -6.84
CA LEU A 287 17.09 13.88 -5.58
C LEU A 287 18.40 14.64 -5.81
N THR A 288 19.20 14.22 -6.78
CA THR A 288 20.44 14.94 -7.15
C THR A 288 20.15 16.32 -7.70
N LEU A 289 19.06 16.49 -8.47
CA LEU A 289 18.63 17.81 -8.95
C LEU A 289 18.21 18.70 -7.77
N LEU A 290 17.43 18.16 -6.83
CA LEU A 290 17.02 18.90 -5.63
C LEU A 290 18.22 19.38 -4.80
N GLU A 291 19.21 18.52 -4.59
CA GLU A 291 20.44 18.83 -3.85
C GLU A 291 21.30 19.90 -4.56
N LYS A 292 21.23 19.99 -5.89
CA LYS A 292 21.96 21.01 -6.67
C LYS A 292 21.25 22.35 -6.74
N THR A 293 19.93 22.36 -6.67
CA THR A 293 19.12 23.58 -6.88
C THR A 293 18.74 24.26 -5.57
N LEU A 294 18.69 23.53 -4.46
CA LEU A 294 18.23 24.03 -3.16
C LEU A 294 19.32 23.86 -2.08
N PRO A 295 19.34 24.71 -1.04
CA PRO A 295 20.26 24.59 0.09
C PRO A 295 19.82 23.46 1.04
N LEU A 296 19.85 22.23 0.54
CA LEU A 296 19.49 21.02 1.27
C LEU A 296 20.56 19.94 1.07
N ARG A 297 20.55 18.96 1.96
CA ARG A 297 21.42 17.78 1.93
C ARG A 297 20.58 16.51 1.86
N VAL A 298 20.96 15.59 0.98
CA VAL A 298 20.29 14.28 0.86
C VAL A 298 21.10 13.21 1.58
N SER A 299 20.70 12.88 2.81
CA SER A 299 21.33 11.84 3.62
C SER A 299 20.78 10.46 3.26
N ARG A 300 21.66 9.56 2.80
CA ARG A 300 21.33 8.19 2.41
C ARG A 300 21.82 7.25 3.52
N ILE A 301 20.93 6.88 4.43
CA ILE A 301 21.25 5.93 5.50
C ILE A 301 21.34 4.50 4.93
N SER A 302 20.50 4.18 3.95
CA SER A 302 20.58 2.95 3.16
C SER A 302 19.91 3.14 1.80
N ARG A 303 19.98 2.13 0.91
CA ARG A 303 19.23 2.14 -0.37
C ARG A 303 17.72 2.36 -0.18
N TYR A 304 17.17 1.99 0.97
CA TYR A 304 15.75 2.07 1.27
C TYR A 304 15.39 3.19 2.24
N TRP A 305 16.36 3.97 2.71
CA TRP A 305 16.13 5.06 3.64
C TRP A 305 16.91 6.29 3.23
N VAL A 306 16.18 7.27 2.73
CA VAL A 306 16.70 8.57 2.31
C VAL A 306 16.02 9.65 3.13
N SER A 307 16.80 10.59 3.65
CA SER A 307 16.32 11.74 4.40
C SER A 307 16.82 13.03 3.76
N VAL A 308 15.90 13.95 3.48
CA VAL A 308 16.22 15.30 3.01
C VAL A 308 16.28 16.23 4.21
N GLN A 309 17.42 16.89 4.41
CA GLN A 309 17.74 17.73 5.57
C GLN A 309 18.23 19.12 5.10
N PRO A 310 18.20 20.15 5.96
CA PRO A 310 18.84 21.42 5.67
C PRO A 310 20.34 21.25 5.38
N LEU A 311 20.91 22.15 4.56
CA LEU A 311 22.35 22.30 4.45
C LEU A 311 22.86 23.00 5.72
N GLU A 312 23.74 22.35 6.48
CA GLU A 312 24.43 22.95 7.64
C GLU A 312 25.46 24.01 7.21
#